data_AF-A0A946MPK2-F1
#
_entry.id   AF-A0A946MPK2-F1
#
_cell.length_a   1.000
_cell.length_b   1.000
_cell.length_c   1.000
_cell.angle_alpha   90.00
_cell.angle_beta   90.00
_cell.angle_gamma   90.00
#
_symmetry.space_group_name_H-M   'P 1'
#
loop_
_entity.id
_entity.type
_entity.pdbx_description
1 polymer ?
#
loop_
_entity_poly.entity_id
_entity_poly.type
_entity_poly.pdbx_seq_one_letter_code
_entity_poly.pdbx_strand_id
1 'polypeptide(L)'
;DISDLPVAGLAPEWMSEKALAIGAYVVASGVTTWMCGSSPIEGSERLTKLVSEDWNDVYGATWKFEPDWQKMVDEVIAHIDAKRVALKLEEYSPTRYAKSDNYLPADYTSDEEFAKYSRTKTI
;
A
#
# COMPACT_ATOMS: atom_id res chain seq x y z
N ASP A 1 -8.19 -5.09 -15.03
CA ASP A 1 -7.86 -6.26 -14.20
C ASP A 1 -7.82 -5.83 -12.72
N ILE A 2 -7.68 -6.74 -11.75
CA ILE A 2 -7.52 -6.38 -10.33
C ILE A 2 -6.27 -5.50 -10.14
N SER A 3 -5.23 -5.75 -10.94
CA SER A 3 -3.99 -4.98 -10.94
C SER A 3 -4.13 -3.51 -11.31
N ASP A 4 -5.22 -3.10 -11.96
CA ASP A 4 -5.48 -1.68 -12.24
C ASP A 4 -6.10 -0.93 -11.05
N LEU A 5 -6.65 -1.65 -10.06
CA LEU A 5 -7.38 -1.05 -8.95
C LEU A 5 -6.43 -0.32 -7.99
N PRO A 6 -6.82 0.85 -7.44
CA PRO A 6 -6.02 1.62 -6.50
C PRO A 6 -6.09 1.02 -5.09
N VAL A 7 -5.56 -0.19 -4.95
CA VAL A 7 -5.54 -1.00 -3.74
C VAL A 7 -4.13 -1.53 -3.48
N ALA A 8 -3.81 -1.78 -2.22
CA ALA A 8 -2.53 -2.30 -1.77
C ALA A 8 -2.75 -3.30 -0.62
N GLY A 9 -1.90 -4.34 -0.57
CA GLY A 9 -1.81 -5.26 0.55
C GLY A 9 -0.79 -4.74 1.57
N LEU A 10 -1.09 -4.87 2.86
CA LEU A 10 -0.21 -4.41 3.93
C LEU A 10 -0.19 -5.40 5.10
N ALA A 11 1.00 -5.87 5.47
CA ALA A 11 1.22 -6.69 6.66
C ALA A 11 2.41 -6.15 7.47
N PRO A 12 2.20 -5.10 8.29
CA PRO A 12 3.29 -4.38 8.96
C PRO A 12 3.92 -5.16 10.12
N GLU A 13 3.26 -6.19 10.64
CA GLU A 13 3.76 -7.01 11.76
C GLU A 13 3.47 -8.49 11.50
N TRP A 14 3.82 -8.95 10.29
CA TRP A 14 3.66 -10.36 9.97
C TRP A 14 4.64 -11.22 10.79
N MET A 15 4.22 -12.45 11.08
CA MET A 15 4.99 -13.37 11.92
C MET A 15 4.84 -14.82 11.47
N SER A 16 3.65 -15.21 11.02
CA SER A 16 3.35 -16.60 10.66
C SER A 16 3.48 -16.87 9.17
N GLU A 17 3.76 -18.13 8.82
CA GLU A 17 3.76 -18.62 7.43
C GLU A 17 2.42 -18.38 6.74
N LYS A 18 1.32 -18.36 7.50
CA LYS A 18 0.00 -18.01 6.97
C LYS A 18 -0.02 -16.58 6.40
N ALA A 19 0.69 -15.63 7.02
CA ALA A 19 0.78 -14.27 6.50
C ALA A 19 1.58 -14.21 5.19
N LEU A 20 2.62 -15.05 5.04
CA LEU A 20 3.35 -15.18 3.77
C LEU A 20 2.50 -15.79 2.67
N ALA A 21 1.73 -16.84 2.98
CA ALA A 21 0.77 -17.42 2.04
C ALA A 21 -0.31 -16.41 1.62
N ILE A 22 -0.76 -15.57 2.56
CA ILE A 22 -1.69 -14.46 2.28
C ILE A 22 -1.04 -13.45 1.34
N GLY A 23 0.17 -12.97 1.66
CA GLY A 23 0.91 -12.03 0.82
C GLY A 23 1.11 -12.56 -0.61
N ALA A 24 1.50 -13.83 -0.74
CA ALA A 24 1.68 -14.47 -2.03
C ALA A 24 0.39 -14.52 -2.86
N TYR A 25 -0.76 -14.90 -2.28
CA TYR A 25 -2.01 -14.91 -3.06
C TYR A 25 -2.45 -13.50 -3.44
N VAL A 26 -2.27 -12.51 -2.54
CA VAL A 26 -2.68 -11.12 -2.79
C VAL A 26 -1.89 -10.55 -3.97
N VAL A 27 -0.58 -10.80 -4.01
CA VAL A 27 0.28 -10.38 -5.13
C VAL A 27 -0.06 -11.13 -6.41
N ALA A 28 -0.23 -12.45 -6.35
CA ALA A 28 -0.63 -13.24 -7.51
C ALA A 28 -2.02 -12.84 -8.07
N SER A 29 -2.87 -12.22 -7.24
CA SER A 29 -4.17 -11.67 -7.66
C SER A 29 -4.06 -10.27 -8.25
N GLY A 30 -2.86 -9.70 -8.38
CA GLY A 30 -2.62 -8.37 -8.95
C GLY A 30 -2.56 -7.22 -7.93
N VAL A 31 -2.47 -7.51 -6.63
CA VAL A 31 -2.37 -6.46 -5.60
C VAL A 31 -0.96 -6.40 -5.03
N THR A 32 -0.24 -5.31 -5.31
CA THR A 32 1.08 -5.06 -4.74
C THR A 32 0.99 -5.05 -3.22
N THR A 33 1.87 -5.82 -2.57
CA THR A 33 1.81 -6.05 -1.13
C THR A 33 3.12 -5.68 -0.45
N TRP A 34 3.03 -5.00 0.69
CA TRP A 34 4.16 -4.65 1.54
C TRP A 34 4.12 -5.42 2.85
N MET A 35 5.29 -5.87 3.29
CA MET A 35 5.49 -6.54 4.58
C MET A 35 6.69 -5.92 5.30
N CYS A 36 6.63 -5.79 6.63
CA CYS A 36 7.72 -5.19 7.41
C CYS A 36 8.76 -6.22 7.84
N GLY A 37 10.01 -5.83 8.01
CA GLY A 37 11.09 -6.69 8.50
C GLY A 37 11.89 -7.36 7.39
N SER A 38 12.69 -8.37 7.75
CA SER A 38 13.56 -9.06 6.82
C SER A 38 12.80 -10.01 5.90
N SER A 39 13.22 -10.08 4.65
CA SER A 39 12.63 -11.00 3.69
C SER A 39 13.19 -12.41 3.90
N PRO A 40 12.37 -13.46 3.98
CA PRO A 40 12.87 -14.84 4.14
C PRO A 40 13.65 -15.33 2.90
N ILE A 41 13.60 -14.59 1.79
CA ILE A 41 14.28 -14.91 0.53
C ILE A 41 15.49 -14.01 0.25
N GLU A 42 15.89 -13.13 1.19
CA GLU A 42 16.96 -12.14 0.97
C GLU A 42 18.31 -12.76 0.59
N GLY A 43 18.56 -14.01 1.01
CA GLY A 43 19.79 -14.75 0.68
C GLY A 43 19.90 -15.19 -0.79
N SER A 44 18.89 -14.97 -1.62
CA SER A 44 18.89 -15.34 -3.05
C SER A 44 18.49 -14.15 -3.91
N GLU A 45 19.46 -13.50 -4.55
CA GLU A 45 19.23 -12.38 -5.46
C GLU A 45 18.21 -12.71 -6.56
N ARG A 46 18.26 -13.95 -7.07
CA ARG A 46 17.32 -14.41 -8.10
C ARG A 46 15.88 -14.42 -7.59
N LEU A 47 15.65 -14.88 -6.35
CA LEU A 47 14.30 -14.91 -5.78
C LEU A 47 13.82 -13.52 -5.40
N THR A 48 14.70 -12.70 -4.84
CA THR A 48 14.41 -11.29 -4.55
C THR A 48 13.94 -10.59 -5.81
N LYS A 49 14.71 -10.67 -6.91
CA LYS A 49 14.36 -10.05 -8.19
C LYS A 49 13.04 -10.59 -8.76
N LEU A 50 12.87 -11.91 -8.74
CA LEU A 50 11.64 -12.55 -9.24
C LEU A 50 10.39 -11.93 -8.59
N VAL A 51 10.45 -11.74 -7.29
CA VAL A 51 9.31 -11.33 -6.47
C VAL A 51 9.12 -9.80 -6.44
N SER A 52 10.21 -9.04 -6.51
CA SER A 52 10.17 -7.56 -6.47
C SER A 52 10.00 -6.90 -7.84
N GLU A 53 10.37 -7.58 -8.93
CA GLU A 53 10.37 -7.02 -10.29
C GLU A 53 9.60 -7.92 -11.26
N ASP A 54 10.05 -9.16 -11.48
CA ASP A 54 9.55 -10.00 -12.58
C ASP A 54 8.06 -10.37 -12.41
N TRP A 55 7.57 -10.46 -11.16
CA TRP A 55 6.15 -10.68 -10.87
C TRP A 55 5.25 -9.55 -11.35
N ASN A 56 5.78 -8.34 -11.53
CA ASN A 56 5.02 -7.24 -12.12
C ASN A 56 4.60 -7.56 -13.56
N ASP A 57 5.47 -8.20 -14.34
CA ASP A 57 5.18 -8.54 -15.74
C ASP A 57 4.17 -9.70 -15.84
N VAL A 58 4.13 -10.57 -14.83
CA VAL A 58 3.25 -11.74 -14.80
C VAL A 58 1.87 -11.42 -14.21
N TYR A 59 1.82 -10.70 -13.09
CA TYR A 59 0.60 -10.46 -12.31
C TYR A 59 0.18 -8.98 -12.27
N GLY A 60 1.01 -8.05 -12.73
CA GLY A 60 0.78 -6.61 -12.57
C GLY A 60 0.98 -6.12 -11.13
N ALA A 61 1.68 -6.91 -10.30
CA ALA A 61 1.93 -6.61 -8.90
C ALA A 61 3.26 -7.18 -8.43
N THR A 62 3.82 -6.54 -7.39
CA THR A 62 5.10 -6.92 -6.79
C THR A 62 4.92 -7.18 -5.29
N TRP A 63 5.81 -7.97 -4.72
CA TRP A 63 5.88 -8.14 -3.27
C TRP A 63 7.09 -7.41 -2.72
N LYS A 64 6.87 -6.58 -1.71
CA LYS A 64 7.87 -5.69 -1.15
C LYS A 64 8.07 -5.97 0.34
N PHE A 65 9.33 -5.97 0.76
CA PHE A 65 9.73 -6.04 2.15
C PHE A 65 10.42 -4.72 2.51
N GLU A 66 9.81 -3.95 3.40
CA GLU A 66 10.29 -2.63 3.80
C GLU A 66 10.30 -2.54 5.34
N PRO A 67 11.47 -2.51 5.99
CA PRO A 67 11.56 -2.47 7.45
C PRO A 67 11.16 -1.12 8.07
N ASP A 68 11.22 -0.01 7.32
CA ASP A 68 10.77 1.28 7.80
C ASP A 68 9.26 1.47 7.54
N TRP A 69 8.48 1.49 8.62
CA TRP A 69 7.02 1.64 8.54
C TRP A 69 6.59 2.99 7.92
N GLN A 70 7.36 4.07 8.11
CA GLN A 70 7.02 5.38 7.53
C GLN A 70 7.19 5.33 6.03
N LYS A 71 8.34 4.81 5.58
CA LYS A 71 8.62 4.61 4.16
C LYS A 71 7.62 3.67 3.51
N MET A 72 7.22 2.60 4.19
CA MET A 72 6.19 1.67 3.72
C MET A 72 4.86 2.40 3.46
N VAL A 73 4.39 3.20 4.43
CA VAL A 73 3.15 3.97 4.28
C VAL A 73 3.25 4.96 3.13
N ASP A 74 4.37 5.67 3.01
CA ASP A 74 4.61 6.61 1.93
C ASP A 74 4.59 5.94 0.55
N GLU A 75 5.21 4.77 0.41
CA GLU A 75 5.21 3.97 -0.81
C GLU A 75 3.82 3.44 -1.18
N VAL A 76 3.07 2.96 -0.20
CA VAL A 76 1.71 2.45 -0.39
C VAL A 76 0.78 3.55 -0.89
N ILE A 77 0.83 4.73 -0.25
CA ILE A 77 0.04 5.89 -0.67
C ILE A 77 0.43 6.31 -2.09
N ALA A 78 1.73 6.42 -2.38
CA ALA A 78 2.21 6.77 -3.72
C ALA A 78 1.75 5.75 -4.79
N HIS A 79 1.73 4.47 -4.46
CA HIS A 79 1.22 3.42 -5.35
C HIS A 79 -0.27 3.58 -5.65
N ILE A 80 -1.09 3.81 -4.61
CA ILE A 80 -2.53 4.05 -4.76
C ILE A 80 -2.76 5.29 -5.61
N ASP A 81 -2.06 6.40 -5.35
CA ASP A 81 -2.18 7.65 -6.11
C ASP A 81 -1.81 7.44 -7.58
N ALA A 82 -0.72 6.73 -7.87
CA ALA A 82 -0.32 6.40 -9.24
C ALA A 82 -1.41 5.61 -9.99
N LYS A 83 -2.03 4.63 -9.34
CA LYS A 83 -3.14 3.86 -9.92
C LYS A 83 -4.41 4.69 -10.10
N ARG A 84 -4.73 5.60 -9.16
CA ARG A 84 -5.86 6.54 -9.32
C ARG A 84 -5.67 7.43 -10.54
N VAL A 85 -4.46 7.95 -10.73
CA VAL A 85 -4.11 8.77 -11.91
C VAL A 85 -4.20 7.94 -13.20
N ALA A 86 -3.70 6.70 -13.20
CA ALA A 86 -3.79 5.80 -14.36
C ALA A 86 -5.24 5.51 -14.77
N LEU A 87 -6.14 5.38 -13.78
CA LEU A 87 -7.57 5.24 -13.99
C LEU A 87 -8.30 6.55 -14.30
N LYS A 88 -7.58 7.68 -14.37
CA LYS A 88 -8.13 9.02 -14.60
C LYS A 88 -9.20 9.41 -13.57
N LEU A 89 -9.03 8.95 -12.33
CA LEU A 89 -9.89 9.34 -11.22
C LEU A 89 -9.57 10.76 -10.80
N GLU A 90 -10.60 11.47 -10.35
CA GLU A 90 -10.42 12.80 -9.80
C GLU A 90 -9.54 12.77 -8.53
N GLU A 91 -8.84 13.87 -8.30
CA GLU A 91 -8.01 14.04 -7.12
C GLU A 91 -8.85 13.90 -5.85
N TYR A 92 -8.30 13.17 -4.88
CA TYR A 92 -8.97 12.99 -3.61
C TYR A 92 -9.04 14.33 -2.87
N SER A 93 -10.26 14.76 -2.55
CA SER A 93 -10.48 15.94 -1.72
C SER A 93 -11.24 15.54 -0.44
N PRO A 94 -10.64 15.73 0.74
CA PRO A 94 -11.25 15.34 2.01
C PRO A 94 -12.47 16.18 2.39
N THR A 95 -12.67 17.34 1.74
CA THR A 95 -13.80 18.25 1.97
C THR A 95 -14.92 18.10 0.92
N ARG A 96 -14.73 17.24 -0.08
CA ARG A 96 -15.65 17.12 -1.22
C ARG A 96 -17.02 16.57 -0.84
N TYR A 97 -17.07 15.67 0.14
CA TYR A 97 -18.30 15.02 0.58
C TYR A 97 -18.61 15.41 2.01
N ALA A 98 -19.91 15.50 2.33
CA ALA A 98 -20.36 15.74 3.69
C ALA A 98 -19.89 14.57 4.58
N LYS A 99 -19.29 14.91 5.73
CA LYS A 99 -19.00 13.93 6.78
C LYS A 99 -20.35 13.35 7.24
N SER A 100 -20.46 12.02 7.28
CA SER A 100 -21.66 11.40 7.85
C SER A 100 -21.73 11.68 9.35
N ASP A 101 -22.92 11.58 9.93
CA ASP A 101 -23.12 11.77 11.38
C ASP A 101 -22.31 10.77 12.23
N ASN A 102 -21.89 9.65 11.61
CA ASN A 102 -21.05 8.62 12.20
C ASN A 102 -19.63 8.62 11.59
N TYR A 103 -19.20 9.70 10.94
CA TYR A 103 -17.85 9.84 10.43
C TYR A 103 -16.90 10.03 11.60
N LEU A 104 -16.08 9.01 11.82
CA LEU A 104 -15.09 8.93 12.90
C LEU A 104 -13.69 9.00 12.27
N PRO A 105 -13.14 10.20 12.03
CA PRO A 105 -11.79 10.35 11.47
C PRO A 105 -10.76 10.06 12.56
N ALA A 106 -10.41 8.79 12.79
CA ALA A 106 -9.28 8.45 13.66
C ALA A 106 -9.29 9.20 15.02
N ASP A 107 -10.33 8.97 15.83
CA ASP A 107 -10.78 9.80 16.98
C ASP A 107 -9.86 9.88 18.22
N TYR A 108 -8.58 10.20 18.09
CA TYR A 108 -7.77 10.69 19.23
C TYR A 108 -7.05 12.01 18.95
N THR A 109 -7.20 12.54 17.74
CA THR A 109 -6.24 13.48 17.19
C THR A 109 -7.03 14.69 16.72
N SER A 110 -6.69 15.89 17.22
CA SER A 110 -7.41 17.12 16.84
C SER A 110 -7.31 17.34 15.34
N ASP A 111 -8.21 18.13 14.75
CA ASP A 111 -8.10 18.53 13.33
C ASP A 111 -6.70 19.10 13.00
N GLU A 112 -6.07 19.75 13.98
CA GLU A 112 -4.71 20.29 13.90
C GLU A 112 -3.65 19.19 13.83
N GLU A 113 -3.78 18.13 14.63
CA GLU A 113 -2.88 16.99 14.59
C GLU A 113 -3.13 16.09 13.37
N PHE A 114 -4.39 15.94 12.95
CA PHE A 114 -4.71 15.30 11.68
C PHE A 114 -4.10 16.10 10.52
N ALA A 115 -4.15 17.44 10.56
CA ALA A 115 -3.53 18.30 9.56
C ALA A 115 -2.00 18.13 9.48
N LYS A 116 -1.31 17.75 10.58
CA LYS A 116 0.14 17.45 10.56
C LYS A 116 0.47 16.24 9.67
N TYR A 117 -0.42 15.25 9.62
CA TYR A 117 -0.24 14.01 8.85
C TYR A 117 -1.06 14.01 7.54
N SER A 118 -2.01 14.94 7.39
CA SER A 118 -2.80 15.15 6.18
C SER A 118 -1.93 15.75 5.09
N ARG A 119 -1.69 14.98 4.02
CA ARG A 119 -1.02 15.44 2.80
C ARG A 119 -1.94 16.31 1.93
N THR A 120 -2.59 17.33 2.50
CA THR A 120 -3.21 18.38 1.69
C THR A 120 -2.07 19.09 0.97
N LYS A 121 -1.72 18.66 -0.24
CA LYS A 121 -0.75 19.35 -1.07
C LYS A 121 -1.32 20.73 -1.35
N THR A 122 -0.76 21.74 -0.67
CA THR A 122 -0.94 23.13 -1.07
C THR A 122 -0.35 23.25 -2.46
N ILE A 123 -1.21 23.47 -3.45
CA ILE A 123 -0.83 23.96 -4.78
C ILE A 123 -0.65 25.47 -4.67
#